data_AF-A0A4Y2JDC9-F1
#
_entry.id   AF-A0A4Y2JDC9-F1
#
_cell.length_a   1.000
_cell.length_b   1.000
_cell.length_c   1.000
_cell.angle_alpha   90.00
_cell.angle_beta   90.00
_cell.angle_gamma   90.00
#
_symmetry.space_group_name_H-M   'P 1'
#
loop_
_entity.id
_entity.type
_entity.pdbx_description
1 polymer ?
#
loop_
_entity_poly.entity_id
_entity_poly.type
_entity_poly.pdbx_seq_one_letter_code
_entity_poly.pdbx_strand_id
1 'polypeptide(L)'
;MLRNHFITNFFRTPAELAHHVNTRLIRTVHDIILQTLYFILDTFKLKSEHLKSAPFFVRLKVHPTGSHAVILCDPSVEEFQEAFLKIFDEINQVLTNIPTMQCWIEEDSSKSKLKVSVTEFWMDTLKSDLKECIMEYYEEITNLCDTYFQRFEYILSEKTFCEVQDFLRKEQKFVDVCEKLQFYLERKAEVSNLSNQKEMPLICIDLSFLKTQLIALHDNLINQLRAAACGMLRSLKEGNNRASNRSIGKCSCCFVWGDPATQNLDELRYHSFVKAAAKAKFNLARLPPTTDAAQLHAMRNYHHVQTWLGNEKDPLKWGWMHTPSSLFPKKSEKDPAPESLLQFISCTCKKVCTNACGCRNTGLHCSLLCKHCIGQSCENPMPVILDNESEEGDAPAPIDMVDEQLECEDIELLCSEFKALKNTLLTDPESAKEMVVLIDLYDRLLANEFQDLLDRVKDALSKTIALMNLTTLGAEELKLNSELLLWPKRMKPVFKQCAKLIEDARVRFEEKLASVIRKVRVDLLNLSEHAGDLEVLGDISIIQEYRKEALQLRKRVKAAETAIAWINEVLYSCHLG
;
A
#
# COMPACT_ATOMS: atom_id res chain seq x y z
N MET A 1 -48.48 -78.56 0.71
CA MET A 1 -47.82 -79.72 0.05
C MET A 1 -46.88 -79.34 -1.11
N LEU A 2 -47.06 -78.22 -1.82
CA LEU A 2 -46.12 -77.79 -2.88
C LEU A 2 -44.76 -77.25 -2.37
N ARG A 3 -44.66 -76.86 -1.10
CA ARG A 3 -43.40 -76.42 -0.46
C ARG A 3 -42.42 -77.59 -0.22
N ASN A 4 -42.94 -78.81 -0.03
CA ASN A 4 -42.12 -79.99 0.23
C ASN A 4 -41.60 -80.65 -1.06
N HIS A 5 -42.32 -80.55 -2.18
CA HIS A 5 -41.94 -81.26 -3.41
C HIS A 5 -40.72 -80.65 -4.12
N PHE A 6 -40.47 -79.35 -3.94
CA PHE A 6 -39.26 -78.69 -4.45
C PHE A 6 -38.02 -78.97 -3.59
N ILE A 7 -38.21 -79.12 -2.27
CA ILE A 7 -37.10 -79.39 -1.35
C ILE A 7 -36.65 -80.84 -1.49
N THR A 8 -37.57 -81.80 -1.65
CA THR A 8 -37.24 -83.23 -1.67
C THR A 8 -36.56 -83.75 -2.93
N ASN A 9 -36.66 -83.08 -4.08
CA ASN A 9 -36.11 -83.61 -5.35
C ASN A 9 -34.67 -83.17 -5.66
N PHE A 10 -34.08 -82.25 -4.89
CA PHE A 10 -32.70 -81.78 -5.10
C PHE A 10 -31.83 -81.70 -3.82
N PHE A 11 -32.43 -81.59 -2.62
CA PHE A 11 -31.68 -81.47 -1.36
C PHE A 11 -32.28 -82.39 -0.28
N ARG A 12 -31.48 -83.26 0.34
CA ARG A 12 -31.95 -84.27 1.29
C ARG A 12 -32.18 -83.69 2.70
N THR A 13 -31.60 -82.54 3.04
CA THR A 13 -31.82 -81.83 4.32
C THR A 13 -31.75 -80.30 4.17
N PRO A 14 -32.37 -79.51 5.08
CA PRO A 14 -32.19 -78.06 5.15
C PRO A 14 -30.72 -77.61 5.29
N ALA A 15 -29.87 -78.44 5.91
CA ALA A 15 -28.44 -78.21 6.04
C ALA A 15 -27.70 -78.30 4.69
N GLU A 16 -28.08 -79.24 3.81
CA GLU A 16 -27.51 -79.35 2.47
C GLU A 16 -27.88 -78.13 1.60
N LEU A 17 -29.12 -77.64 1.71
CA LEU A 17 -29.54 -76.42 1.04
C LEU A 17 -28.76 -75.19 1.55
N ALA A 18 -28.62 -75.05 2.87
CA ALA A 18 -27.85 -73.96 3.47
C ALA A 18 -26.37 -74.00 3.05
N HIS A 19 -25.75 -75.19 2.98
CA HIS A 19 -24.38 -75.36 2.50
C HIS A 19 -24.22 -74.95 1.02
N HIS A 20 -25.17 -75.33 0.16
CA HIS A 20 -25.13 -74.98 -1.26
C HIS A 20 -25.32 -73.48 -1.49
N VAL A 21 -26.24 -72.85 -0.75
CA VAL A 21 -26.47 -71.40 -0.78
C VAL A 21 -25.24 -70.65 -0.25
N ASN A 22 -24.64 -71.09 0.86
CA ASN A 22 -23.41 -70.50 1.40
C ASN A 22 -22.26 -70.57 0.39
N THR A 23 -22.06 -71.72 -0.27
CA THR A 23 -21.01 -71.88 -1.29
C THR A 23 -21.20 -70.93 -2.47
N ARG A 24 -22.45 -70.76 -2.92
CA ARG A 24 -22.78 -69.83 -4.01
C ARG A 24 -22.60 -68.37 -3.58
N LEU A 25 -23.02 -68.02 -2.36
CA LEU A 25 -22.80 -66.69 -1.77
C LEU A 25 -21.31 -66.38 -1.65
N ILE A 26 -20.49 -67.31 -1.16
CA ILE A 26 -19.03 -67.16 -1.07
C ILE A 26 -18.44 -66.81 -2.43
N ARG A 27 -18.80 -67.54 -3.48
CA ARG A 27 -18.31 -67.28 -4.83
C ARG A 27 -18.78 -65.94 -5.37
N THR A 28 -20.06 -65.62 -5.27
CA THR A 28 -20.60 -64.34 -5.75
C THR A 28 -19.96 -63.16 -5.02
N VAL A 29 -19.78 -63.26 -3.70
CA VAL A 29 -19.15 -62.22 -2.90
C VAL A 29 -17.67 -62.07 -3.27
N HIS A 30 -16.95 -63.18 -3.46
CA HIS A 30 -15.56 -63.16 -3.92
C HIS A 30 -15.43 -62.49 -5.30
N ASP A 31 -16.31 -62.82 -6.24
CA ASP A 31 -16.32 -62.23 -7.58
C ASP A 31 -16.63 -60.72 -7.51
N ILE A 32 -17.55 -60.29 -6.64
CA ILE A 32 -17.85 -58.86 -6.41
C ILE A 32 -16.64 -58.13 -5.81
N ILE A 33 -15.95 -58.72 -4.82
CA ILE A 33 -14.73 -58.12 -4.23
C ILE A 33 -13.70 -57.90 -5.34
N LEU A 34 -13.38 -58.96 -6.10
CA LEU A 34 -12.39 -58.87 -7.17
C LEU A 34 -12.78 -57.85 -8.23
N GLN A 35 -14.03 -57.87 -8.71
CA GLN A 35 -14.51 -56.89 -9.69
C GLN A 35 -14.39 -55.45 -9.18
N THR A 36 -14.69 -55.23 -7.89
CA THR A 36 -14.58 -53.89 -7.29
C THR A 36 -13.11 -53.43 -7.20
N LEU A 37 -12.21 -54.32 -6.76
CA LEU A 37 -10.78 -54.00 -6.66
C LEU A 37 -10.15 -53.77 -8.04
N TYR A 38 -10.46 -54.62 -9.03
CA TYR A 38 -10.03 -54.42 -10.41
C TYR A 38 -10.61 -53.14 -11.02
N PHE A 39 -11.87 -52.80 -10.73
CA PHE A 39 -12.47 -51.55 -11.21
C PHE A 39 -11.74 -50.32 -10.68
N ILE A 40 -11.35 -50.30 -9.39
CA ILE A 40 -10.54 -49.21 -8.83
C ILE A 40 -9.18 -49.16 -9.53
N LEU A 41 -8.51 -50.30 -9.68
CA LEU A 41 -7.21 -50.38 -10.36
C LEU A 41 -7.28 -49.90 -11.81
N ASP A 42 -8.29 -50.34 -12.56
CA ASP A 42 -8.54 -49.94 -13.95
C ASP A 42 -8.86 -48.45 -14.07
N THR A 43 -9.49 -47.86 -13.06
CA THR A 43 -9.75 -46.41 -13.03
C THR A 43 -8.43 -45.63 -13.04
N PHE A 44 -7.42 -46.08 -12.28
CA PHE A 44 -6.08 -45.49 -12.29
C PHE A 44 -5.31 -45.82 -13.57
N LYS A 45 -5.32 -47.09 -14.04
CA LYS A 45 -4.61 -47.52 -15.25
C LYS A 45 -5.10 -46.81 -16.52
N LEU A 46 -6.42 -46.64 -16.67
CA LEU A 46 -7.02 -46.07 -17.86
C LEU A 46 -7.13 -44.55 -17.82
N LYS A 47 -6.71 -43.90 -16.72
CA LYS A 47 -6.90 -42.45 -16.49
C LYS A 47 -8.33 -42.00 -16.85
N SER A 48 -9.32 -42.81 -16.47
CA SER A 48 -10.64 -42.84 -17.10
C SER A 48 -11.29 -41.45 -17.18
N GLU A 49 -11.41 -40.92 -18.42
CA GLU A 49 -12.09 -39.66 -18.74
C GLU A 49 -13.61 -39.71 -18.52
N HIS A 50 -14.16 -40.88 -18.16
CA HIS A 50 -15.59 -41.06 -17.92
C HIS A 50 -16.06 -40.44 -16.59
N LEU A 51 -15.14 -40.02 -15.73
CA LEU A 51 -15.45 -39.29 -14.51
C LEU A 51 -15.76 -37.83 -14.86
N LYS A 52 -16.97 -37.37 -14.49
CA LYS A 52 -17.43 -35.99 -14.77
C LYS A 52 -16.60 -34.90 -14.07
N SER A 53 -15.81 -35.26 -13.07
CA SER A 53 -14.94 -34.37 -12.31
C SER A 53 -13.80 -35.18 -11.70
N ALA A 54 -12.62 -34.59 -11.57
CA ALA A 54 -11.50 -35.18 -10.86
C ALA A 54 -11.90 -35.48 -9.39
N PRO A 55 -11.94 -36.75 -8.95
CA PRO A 55 -12.43 -37.12 -7.62
C PRO A 55 -11.47 -36.79 -6.47
N PHE A 56 -10.19 -36.57 -6.76
CA PHE A 56 -9.16 -36.38 -5.73
C PHE A 56 -8.56 -34.97 -5.80
N PHE A 57 -8.15 -34.45 -4.64
CA PHE A 57 -7.53 -33.13 -4.54
C PHE A 57 -6.13 -33.25 -3.96
N VAL A 58 -5.16 -32.65 -4.64
CA VAL A 58 -3.77 -32.53 -4.17
C VAL A 58 -3.43 -31.04 -4.14
N ARG A 59 -2.90 -30.57 -3.03
CA ARG A 59 -2.47 -29.18 -2.88
C ARG A 59 -0.97 -29.06 -3.09
N LEU A 60 -0.53 -28.01 -3.76
CA LEU A 60 0.88 -27.63 -3.76
C LEU A 60 1.16 -26.61 -2.66
N LYS A 61 2.22 -26.85 -1.90
CA LYS A 61 2.70 -25.96 -0.82
C LYS A 61 4.20 -25.72 -0.92
N VAL A 62 4.60 -24.49 -0.64
CA VAL A 62 6.00 -24.13 -0.38
C VAL A 62 6.36 -24.61 1.02
N HIS A 63 7.41 -25.41 1.13
CA HIS A 63 7.96 -25.90 2.37
C HIS A 63 9.42 -25.44 2.54
N PRO A 64 9.78 -24.82 3.67
CA PRO A 64 11.17 -24.42 3.93
C PRO A 64 12.00 -25.65 4.31
N THR A 65 13.04 -25.95 3.51
CA THR A 65 14.02 -27.01 3.77
C THR A 65 15.38 -26.38 4.05
N GLY A 66 15.62 -26.00 5.31
CA GLY A 66 16.89 -25.40 5.73
C GLY A 66 17.21 -24.12 4.93
N SER A 67 18.20 -24.22 4.04
CA SER A 67 18.69 -23.12 3.19
C SER A 67 17.87 -22.85 1.92
N HIS A 68 16.87 -23.65 1.56
CA HIS A 68 16.07 -23.38 0.35
C HIS A 68 14.60 -23.73 0.59
N ALA A 69 13.67 -23.10 -0.14
CA ALA A 69 12.27 -23.50 -0.13
C ALA A 69 11.98 -24.43 -1.31
N VAL A 70 11.24 -25.52 -1.08
CA VAL A 70 10.82 -26.48 -2.11
C VAL A 70 9.30 -26.50 -2.26
N ILE A 71 8.80 -26.87 -3.43
CA ILE A 71 7.36 -27.06 -3.66
C ILE A 71 7.05 -28.54 -3.48
N LEU A 72 6.17 -28.85 -2.53
CA LEU A 72 5.74 -30.20 -2.20
C LEU A 72 4.24 -30.37 -2.44
N CYS A 73 3.84 -31.58 -2.77
CA CYS A 73 2.44 -32.01 -2.83
C CYS A 73 1.93 -32.44 -1.45
N ASP A 74 0.66 -32.16 -1.20
CA ASP A 74 -0.08 -32.49 0.03
C ASP A 74 -1.45 -33.06 -0.35
N PRO A 75 -1.73 -34.35 -0.10
CA PRO A 75 -0.87 -35.33 0.57
C PRO A 75 0.34 -35.78 -0.27
N SER A 76 1.36 -36.34 0.39
CA SER A 76 2.50 -36.97 -0.30
C SER A 76 2.07 -38.23 -1.08
N VAL A 77 2.92 -38.73 -2.00
CA VAL A 77 2.61 -39.94 -2.75
C VAL A 77 2.41 -41.14 -1.83
N GLU A 78 3.19 -41.22 -0.75
CA GLU A 78 3.10 -42.29 0.25
C GLU A 78 1.80 -42.21 1.05
N GLU A 79 1.41 -41.01 1.48
CA GLU A 79 0.16 -40.77 2.21
C GLU A 79 -1.05 -41.10 1.33
N PHE A 80 -0.99 -40.72 0.05
CA PHE A 80 -2.04 -41.02 -0.93
C PHE A 80 -2.12 -42.53 -1.18
N GLN A 81 -0.99 -43.20 -1.43
CA GLN A 81 -0.95 -44.66 -1.57
C GLN A 81 -1.53 -45.35 -0.33
N GLU A 82 -1.11 -44.96 0.88
CA GLU A 82 -1.58 -45.58 2.12
C GLU A 82 -3.10 -45.45 2.29
N ALA A 83 -3.68 -44.31 1.90
CA ALA A 83 -5.13 -44.11 1.92
C ALA A 83 -5.87 -45.12 1.03
N PHE A 84 -5.41 -45.35 -0.21
CA PHE A 84 -6.04 -46.34 -1.09
C PHE A 84 -5.81 -47.78 -0.67
N LEU A 85 -4.63 -48.09 -0.11
CA LEU A 85 -4.35 -49.43 0.41
C LEU A 85 -5.29 -49.78 1.57
N LYS A 86 -5.61 -48.81 2.43
CA LYS A 86 -6.64 -48.96 3.47
C LYS A 86 -8.02 -49.24 2.87
N ILE A 87 -8.40 -48.57 1.78
CA ILE A 87 -9.66 -48.85 1.06
C ILE A 87 -9.66 -50.29 0.53
N PHE A 88 -8.55 -50.79 -0.03
CA PHE A 88 -8.44 -52.18 -0.49
C PHE A 88 -8.63 -53.17 0.66
N ASP A 89 -8.04 -52.89 1.83
CA ASP A 89 -8.20 -53.71 3.02
C ASP A 89 -9.63 -53.67 3.57
N GLU A 90 -10.26 -52.50 3.60
CA GLU A 90 -11.65 -52.34 4.02
C GLU A 90 -12.60 -53.09 3.09
N ILE A 91 -12.44 -53.00 1.77
CA ILE A 91 -13.26 -53.74 0.80
C ILE A 91 -13.13 -55.25 1.02
N ASN A 92 -11.91 -55.73 1.22
CA ASN A 92 -11.65 -57.14 1.50
C ASN A 92 -12.25 -57.57 2.86
N GLN A 93 -12.36 -56.66 3.83
CA GLN A 93 -12.94 -56.94 5.15
C GLN A 93 -14.47 -56.83 5.22
N VAL A 94 -15.09 -55.84 4.56
CA VAL A 94 -16.54 -55.53 4.66
C VAL A 94 -17.39 -56.76 4.35
N LEU A 95 -16.97 -57.53 3.35
CA LEU A 95 -17.72 -58.68 2.84
C LEU A 95 -17.40 -60.01 3.56
N THR A 96 -16.43 -60.00 4.49
CA THR A 96 -16.19 -61.12 5.43
C THR A 96 -17.20 -61.14 6.59
N ASN A 97 -17.97 -60.06 6.77
CA ASN A 97 -18.91 -59.91 7.88
C ASN A 97 -20.33 -60.42 7.58
N ILE A 98 -20.54 -61.09 6.44
CA ILE A 98 -21.84 -61.62 6.03
C ILE A 98 -22.15 -62.88 6.87
N PRO A 99 -23.29 -62.95 7.58
CA PRO A 99 -23.69 -64.15 8.30
C PRO A 99 -23.94 -65.32 7.34
N THR A 100 -23.74 -66.56 7.79
CA THR A 100 -24.09 -67.73 6.98
C THR A 100 -25.62 -67.86 6.84
N MET A 101 -26.07 -68.51 5.77
CA MET A 101 -27.48 -68.89 5.57
C MET A 101 -28.03 -69.69 6.77
N GLN A 102 -27.18 -70.47 7.44
CA GLN A 102 -27.52 -71.22 8.64
C GLN A 102 -27.93 -70.27 9.79
N CYS A 103 -27.16 -69.18 10.00
CA CYS A 103 -27.48 -68.13 10.96
C CYS A 103 -28.76 -67.36 10.62
N TRP A 104 -29.08 -67.19 9.33
CA TRP A 104 -30.32 -66.54 8.91
C TRP A 104 -31.56 -67.43 9.08
N ILE A 105 -31.41 -68.75 8.92
CA ILE A 105 -32.51 -69.72 9.12
C ILE A 105 -32.83 -69.92 10.60
N GLU A 106 -31.81 -69.85 11.46
CA GLU A 106 -31.92 -70.16 12.90
C GLU A 106 -32.24 -68.91 13.77
N GLU A 107 -32.39 -67.73 13.18
CA GLU A 107 -32.60 -66.41 13.86
C GLU A 107 -31.53 -66.06 14.92
N ASP A 108 -30.42 -66.80 14.96
CA ASP A 108 -29.28 -66.58 15.87
C ASP A 108 -28.08 -66.07 15.07
N SER A 109 -28.06 -64.76 14.87
CA SER A 109 -27.04 -64.03 14.08
C SER A 109 -25.61 -64.10 14.65
N SER A 110 -25.42 -64.73 15.81
CA SER A 110 -24.20 -64.62 16.63
C SER A 110 -23.12 -65.69 16.36
N LYS A 111 -23.36 -66.72 15.54
CA LYS A 111 -22.53 -67.94 15.58
C LYS A 111 -21.67 -68.31 14.36
N SER A 112 -21.91 -67.78 13.15
CA SER A 112 -20.98 -68.05 12.02
C SER A 112 -21.08 -67.01 10.89
N LYS A 113 -19.93 -66.47 10.48
CA LYS A 113 -19.76 -65.57 9.33
C LYS A 113 -19.17 -66.33 8.14
N LEU A 114 -19.47 -65.88 6.93
CA LEU A 114 -18.83 -66.38 5.72
C LEU A 114 -17.35 -65.96 5.72
N LYS A 115 -16.45 -66.93 5.56
CA LYS A 115 -15.02 -66.67 5.36
C LYS A 115 -14.78 -66.43 3.87
N VAL A 116 -15.02 -65.19 3.42
CA VAL A 116 -14.74 -64.76 2.05
C VAL A 116 -13.66 -63.71 2.09
N SER A 117 -12.48 -64.03 1.61
CA SER A 117 -11.40 -63.07 1.44
C SER A 117 -10.63 -63.40 0.18
N VAL A 118 -10.13 -62.38 -0.50
CA VAL A 118 -9.09 -62.58 -1.51
C VAL A 118 -7.84 -63.06 -0.79
N THR A 119 -7.18 -64.09 -1.33
CA THR A 119 -5.93 -64.61 -0.75
C THR A 119 -4.85 -63.54 -0.71
N GLU A 120 -3.99 -63.61 0.30
CA GLU A 120 -2.90 -62.67 0.55
C GLU A 120 -2.05 -62.39 -0.70
N PHE A 121 -1.65 -63.44 -1.43
CA PHE A 121 -0.90 -63.33 -2.68
C PHE A 121 -1.55 -62.40 -3.74
N TRP A 122 -2.86 -62.56 -3.97
CA TRP A 122 -3.59 -61.75 -4.96
C TRP A 122 -3.84 -60.33 -4.45
N MET A 123 -4.05 -60.15 -3.14
CA MET A 123 -4.16 -58.83 -2.53
C MET A 123 -2.85 -58.05 -2.63
N ASP A 124 -1.72 -58.69 -2.35
CA ASP A 124 -0.40 -58.06 -2.44
C ASP A 124 -0.07 -57.66 -3.88
N THR A 125 -0.42 -58.51 -4.84
CA THR A 125 -0.28 -58.19 -6.27
C THR A 125 -1.10 -56.96 -6.65
N LEU A 126 -2.40 -56.94 -6.31
CA LEU A 126 -3.29 -55.81 -6.60
C LEU A 126 -2.84 -54.51 -5.93
N LYS A 127 -2.36 -54.59 -4.68
CA LYS A 127 -1.81 -53.45 -3.95
C LYS A 127 -0.52 -52.93 -4.58
N SER A 128 0.35 -53.83 -5.06
CA SER A 128 1.58 -53.47 -5.75
C SER A 128 1.28 -52.75 -7.06
N ASP A 129 0.41 -53.32 -7.88
CA ASP A 129 -0.04 -52.71 -9.15
C ASP A 129 -0.64 -51.30 -8.91
N LEU A 130 -1.45 -51.14 -7.87
CA LEU A 130 -2.06 -49.85 -7.53
C LEU A 130 -1.01 -48.81 -7.13
N LYS A 131 0.00 -49.20 -6.34
CA LYS A 131 1.10 -48.30 -5.95
C LYS A 131 1.86 -47.79 -7.17
N GLU A 132 2.16 -48.67 -8.11
CA GLU A 132 2.85 -48.32 -9.36
C GLU A 132 2.03 -47.34 -10.19
N CYS A 133 0.74 -47.60 -10.39
CA CYS A 133 -0.16 -46.69 -11.12
C CYS A 133 -0.27 -45.31 -10.46
N ILE A 134 -0.33 -45.25 -9.12
CA ILE A 134 -0.35 -43.99 -8.38
C ILE A 134 0.99 -43.25 -8.51
N MET A 135 2.11 -43.98 -8.47
CA MET A 135 3.45 -43.40 -8.63
C MET A 135 3.61 -42.73 -9.99
N GLU A 136 3.25 -43.41 -11.08
CA GLU A 136 3.29 -42.85 -12.44
C GLU A 136 2.45 -41.57 -12.55
N TYR A 137 1.29 -41.56 -11.89
CA TYR A 137 0.42 -40.39 -11.89
C TYR A 137 1.00 -39.23 -11.06
N TYR A 138 1.65 -39.53 -9.93
CA TYR A 138 2.34 -38.55 -9.10
C TYR A 138 3.63 -38.02 -9.74
N GLU A 139 4.28 -38.77 -10.62
CA GLU A 139 5.44 -38.30 -11.38
C GLU A 139 5.09 -37.08 -12.25
N GLU A 140 3.88 -37.05 -12.82
CA GLU A 140 3.36 -35.86 -13.53
C GLU A 140 3.20 -34.65 -12.59
N ILE A 141 2.76 -34.89 -11.35
CA ILE A 141 2.63 -33.84 -10.32
C ILE A 141 4.01 -33.36 -9.87
N THR A 142 4.97 -34.26 -9.68
CA THR A 142 6.35 -33.91 -9.32
C THR A 142 7.02 -33.08 -10.41
N ASN A 143 6.86 -33.46 -11.69
CA ASN A 143 7.33 -32.66 -12.82
C ASN A 143 6.70 -31.27 -12.85
N LEU A 144 5.43 -31.15 -12.45
CA LEU A 144 4.76 -29.86 -12.32
C LEU A 144 5.34 -29.03 -11.15
N CYS A 145 5.63 -29.65 -10.00
CA CYS A 145 6.31 -29.01 -8.88
C CYS A 145 7.67 -28.45 -9.32
N ASP A 146 8.45 -29.23 -10.08
CA ASP A 146 9.76 -28.80 -10.59
C ASP A 146 9.62 -27.64 -11.58
N THR A 147 8.63 -27.69 -12.47
CA THR A 147 8.33 -26.61 -13.41
C THR A 147 8.00 -25.31 -12.68
N TYR A 148 7.17 -25.37 -11.63
CA TYR A 148 6.85 -24.20 -10.80
C TYR A 148 8.03 -23.73 -9.96
N PHE A 149 8.84 -24.66 -9.44
CA PHE A 149 10.04 -24.33 -8.69
C PHE A 149 11.02 -23.57 -9.58
N GLN A 150 11.30 -24.05 -10.80
CA GLN A 150 12.16 -23.35 -11.76
C GLN A 150 11.59 -21.98 -12.14
N ARG A 151 10.28 -21.87 -12.37
CA ARG A 151 9.62 -20.60 -12.69
C ARG A 151 9.76 -19.57 -11.56
N PHE A 152 9.69 -20.00 -10.30
CA PHE A 152 9.71 -19.15 -9.11
C PHE A 152 11.02 -19.25 -8.31
N GLU A 153 12.08 -19.81 -8.90
CA GLU A 153 13.36 -20.03 -8.24
C GLU A 153 13.92 -18.72 -7.68
N TYR A 154 13.74 -17.63 -8.42
CA TYR A 154 14.17 -16.29 -8.04
C TYR A 154 13.59 -15.82 -6.69
N ILE A 155 12.48 -16.36 -6.20
CA ILE A 155 11.94 -15.99 -4.88
C ILE A 155 12.00 -17.10 -3.83
N LEU A 156 12.15 -18.35 -4.28
CA LEU A 156 12.27 -19.52 -3.41
C LEU A 156 13.72 -19.79 -2.97
N SER A 157 14.70 -19.23 -3.69
CA SER A 157 16.12 -19.34 -3.35
C SER A 157 16.52 -18.44 -2.18
N GLU A 158 17.20 -19.00 -1.17
CA GLU A 158 17.82 -18.20 -0.10
C GLU A 158 18.87 -17.24 -0.65
N LYS A 159 19.52 -17.60 -1.76
CA LYS A 159 20.47 -16.72 -2.45
C LYS A 159 19.83 -15.38 -2.77
N THR A 160 18.59 -15.34 -3.26
CA THR A 160 17.90 -14.09 -3.56
C THR A 160 17.64 -13.27 -2.30
N PHE A 161 17.25 -13.92 -1.20
CA PHE A 161 17.06 -13.21 0.06
C PHE A 161 18.38 -12.56 0.53
N CYS A 162 19.49 -13.31 0.50
CA CYS A 162 20.81 -12.79 0.81
C CYS A 162 21.24 -11.66 -0.13
N GLU A 163 21.02 -11.81 -1.44
CA GLU A 163 21.34 -10.79 -2.45
C GLU A 163 20.55 -9.49 -2.22
N VAL A 164 19.26 -9.58 -1.87
CA VAL A 164 18.46 -8.40 -1.50
C VAL A 164 18.96 -7.78 -0.20
N GLN A 165 19.29 -8.58 0.81
CA GLN A 165 19.85 -8.06 2.06
C GLN A 165 21.20 -7.36 1.85
N ASP A 166 22.10 -7.95 1.06
CA ASP A 166 23.41 -7.37 0.76
C ASP A 166 23.31 -6.13 -0.14
N PHE A 167 22.32 -6.11 -1.04
CA PHE A 167 21.95 -4.91 -1.79
C PHE A 167 21.50 -3.80 -0.82
N LEU A 168 20.59 -4.10 0.10
CA LEU A 168 20.07 -3.13 1.08
C LEU A 168 21.10 -2.65 2.11
N ARG A 169 22.17 -3.42 2.37
CA ARG A 169 23.26 -3.01 3.28
C ARG A 169 24.22 -1.99 2.68
N LYS A 170 24.33 -1.95 1.35
CA LYS A 170 25.21 -1.04 0.63
C LYS A 170 24.48 0.27 0.37
N GLU A 171 25.24 1.34 0.16
CA GLU A 171 24.71 2.61 -0.31
C GLU A 171 24.22 2.41 -1.76
N GLN A 172 22.91 2.59 -1.97
CA GLN A 172 22.25 2.38 -3.26
C GLN A 172 21.77 3.70 -3.84
N LYS A 173 21.65 3.76 -5.17
CA LYS A 173 20.95 4.86 -5.83
C LYS A 173 19.44 4.60 -5.77
N PHE A 174 18.67 5.68 -5.73
CA PHE A 174 17.21 5.59 -5.64
C PHE A 174 16.60 4.85 -6.83
N VAL A 175 17.15 5.11 -8.03
CA VAL A 175 16.75 4.45 -9.27
C VAL A 175 16.94 2.94 -9.18
N ASP A 176 18.10 2.48 -8.70
CA ASP A 176 18.39 1.04 -8.55
C ASP A 176 17.39 0.35 -7.60
N VAL A 177 16.98 1.03 -6.52
CA VAL A 177 15.97 0.51 -5.60
C VAL A 177 14.59 0.45 -6.27
N CYS A 178 14.22 1.48 -7.05
CA CYS A 178 12.97 1.51 -7.81
C CYS A 178 12.91 0.43 -8.89
N GLU A 179 13.99 0.20 -9.65
CA GLU A 179 14.07 -0.86 -10.66
C GLU A 179 13.90 -2.24 -10.01
N LYS A 180 14.59 -2.48 -8.89
CA LYS A 180 14.47 -3.74 -8.15
C LYS A 180 13.07 -3.93 -7.56
N LEU A 181 12.45 -2.85 -7.08
CA LEU A 181 11.07 -2.87 -6.60
C LEU A 181 10.09 -3.20 -7.72
N GLN A 182 10.23 -2.57 -8.89
CA GLN A 182 9.41 -2.82 -10.07
C GLN A 182 9.52 -4.27 -10.53
N PHE A 183 10.74 -4.83 -10.59
CA PHE A 183 10.98 -6.23 -10.94
C PHE A 183 10.14 -7.21 -10.09
N TYR A 184 10.08 -7.00 -8.76
CA TYR A 184 9.29 -7.87 -7.89
C TYR A 184 7.78 -7.59 -7.97
N LEU A 185 7.36 -6.35 -8.26
CA LEU A 185 5.95 -6.00 -8.44
C LEU A 185 5.35 -6.66 -9.69
N GLU A 186 6.05 -6.61 -10.83
CA GLU A 186 5.62 -7.23 -12.09
C GLU A 186 5.47 -8.74 -11.93
N ARG A 187 6.45 -9.40 -11.31
CA ARG A 187 6.41 -10.84 -11.03
C ARG A 187 5.37 -11.23 -9.99
N LYS A 188 5.07 -10.36 -9.02
CA LYS A 188 3.94 -10.57 -8.10
C LYS A 188 2.61 -10.57 -8.86
N ALA A 189 2.44 -9.71 -9.86
CA ALA A 189 1.27 -9.71 -10.72
C ALA A 189 1.15 -11.02 -11.52
N GLU A 190 2.27 -11.55 -12.03
CA GLU A 190 2.31 -12.86 -12.69
C GLU A 190 1.79 -13.99 -11.79
N VAL A 191 2.23 -14.04 -10.52
CA VAL A 191 1.71 -15.01 -9.52
C VAL A 191 0.22 -14.80 -9.25
N SER A 192 -0.22 -13.54 -9.22
CA SER A 192 -1.62 -13.17 -8.97
C SER A 192 -2.55 -13.62 -10.10
N ASN A 193 -2.02 -13.75 -11.32
CA ASN A 193 -2.74 -14.24 -12.51
C ASN A 193 -2.73 -15.76 -12.67
N LEU A 194 -2.03 -16.51 -11.81
CA LEU A 194 -2.09 -17.97 -11.84
C LEU A 194 -3.51 -18.47 -11.55
N SER A 195 -3.93 -19.51 -12.28
CA SER A 195 -5.15 -20.26 -11.98
C SER A 195 -5.08 -20.83 -10.56
N ASN A 196 -6.22 -20.85 -9.88
CA ASN A 196 -6.31 -21.44 -8.54
C ASN A 196 -6.30 -22.98 -8.58
N GLN A 197 -6.62 -23.58 -9.73
CA GLN A 197 -6.71 -25.03 -9.89
C GLN A 197 -6.16 -25.47 -11.25
N LYS A 198 -5.60 -26.69 -11.28
CA LYS A 198 -5.25 -27.38 -12.52
C LYS A 198 -5.90 -28.76 -12.52
N GLU A 199 -6.77 -29.00 -13.48
CA GLU A 199 -7.45 -30.30 -13.62
C GLU A 199 -6.54 -31.30 -14.34
N MET A 200 -6.50 -32.51 -13.79
CA MET A 200 -6.00 -33.72 -14.44
C MET A 200 -7.10 -34.78 -14.38
N PRO A 201 -7.04 -35.88 -15.16
CA PRO A 201 -8.14 -36.85 -15.27
C PRO A 201 -8.70 -37.37 -13.93
N LEU A 202 -7.82 -37.64 -12.95
CA LEU A 202 -8.20 -38.17 -11.63
C LEU A 202 -7.95 -37.21 -10.45
N ILE A 203 -7.08 -36.22 -10.64
CA ILE A 203 -6.62 -35.33 -9.56
C ILE A 203 -6.81 -33.87 -9.97
N CYS A 204 -7.47 -33.09 -9.13
CA CYS A 204 -7.48 -31.64 -9.19
C CYS A 204 -6.35 -31.10 -8.31
N ILE A 205 -5.45 -30.33 -8.90
CA ILE A 205 -4.34 -29.71 -8.19
C ILE A 205 -4.78 -28.33 -7.70
N ASP A 206 -4.87 -28.16 -6.38
CA ASP A 206 -5.14 -26.88 -5.70
C ASP A 206 -3.84 -26.05 -5.61
N LEU A 207 -3.81 -24.96 -6.39
CA LEU A 207 -2.71 -24.00 -6.44
C LEU A 207 -2.96 -22.77 -5.56
N SER A 208 -4.15 -22.64 -4.94
CA SER A 208 -4.52 -21.46 -4.15
C SER A 208 -3.55 -21.20 -2.99
N PHE A 209 -3.08 -22.28 -2.36
CA PHE A 209 -2.15 -22.19 -1.23
C PHE A 209 -0.74 -21.80 -1.69
N LEU A 210 -0.22 -22.45 -2.74
CA LEU A 210 1.05 -22.07 -3.37
C LEU A 210 1.05 -20.59 -3.78
N LYS A 211 -0.01 -20.14 -4.46
CA LYS A 211 -0.21 -18.75 -4.87
C LYS A 211 -0.14 -17.80 -3.68
N THR A 212 -0.86 -18.11 -2.61
CA THR A 212 -0.88 -17.31 -1.38
C THR A 212 0.51 -17.21 -0.73
N GLN A 213 1.24 -18.32 -0.65
CA GLN A 213 2.59 -18.36 -0.09
C GLN A 213 3.60 -17.58 -0.95
N LEU A 214 3.54 -17.72 -2.27
CA LEU A 214 4.39 -16.96 -3.19
C LEU A 214 4.11 -15.45 -3.10
N ILE A 215 2.85 -15.04 -3.02
CA ILE A 215 2.47 -13.63 -2.82
C ILE A 215 3.04 -13.10 -1.51
N ALA A 216 2.96 -13.86 -0.42
CA ALA A 216 3.50 -13.46 0.88
C ALA A 216 5.04 -13.28 0.85
N LEU A 217 5.76 -14.12 0.10
CA LEU A 217 7.20 -13.95 -0.10
C LEU A 217 7.52 -12.67 -0.89
N HIS A 218 6.76 -12.38 -1.95
CA HIS A 218 6.92 -11.14 -2.73
C HIS A 218 6.65 -9.93 -1.84
N ASP A 219 5.56 -9.95 -1.07
CA ASP A 219 5.21 -8.87 -0.16
C ASP A 219 6.30 -8.58 0.85
N ASN A 220 7.00 -9.60 1.37
CA ASN A 220 8.11 -9.39 2.29
C ASN A 220 9.25 -8.60 1.61
N LEU A 221 9.70 -9.02 0.43
CA LEU A 221 10.80 -8.36 -0.30
C LEU A 221 10.41 -6.94 -0.76
N ILE A 222 9.21 -6.79 -1.32
CA ILE A 222 8.65 -5.52 -1.78
C ILE A 222 8.58 -4.53 -0.61
N ASN A 223 8.12 -4.98 0.57
CA ASN A 223 8.05 -4.12 1.74
C ASN A 223 9.44 -3.67 2.24
N GLN A 224 10.45 -4.53 2.14
CA GLN A 224 11.82 -4.16 2.51
C GLN A 224 12.43 -3.13 1.54
N LEU A 225 12.27 -3.35 0.23
CA LEU A 225 12.73 -2.40 -0.79
C LEU A 225 11.99 -1.06 -0.69
N ARG A 226 10.68 -1.10 -0.44
CA ARG A 226 9.89 0.10 -0.16
C ARG A 226 10.39 0.84 1.08
N ALA A 227 10.65 0.13 2.17
CA ALA A 227 11.17 0.76 3.38
C ALA A 227 12.53 1.42 3.14
N ALA A 228 13.39 0.79 2.33
CA ALA A 228 14.66 1.38 1.91
C ALA A 228 14.45 2.65 1.06
N ALA A 229 13.60 2.59 0.03
CA ALA A 229 13.29 3.75 -0.81
C ALA A 229 12.68 4.92 0.00
N CYS A 230 11.75 4.64 0.92
CA CYS A 230 11.22 5.63 1.84
C CYS A 230 12.29 6.18 2.79
N GLY A 231 13.20 5.33 3.27
CA GLY A 231 14.33 5.73 4.12
C GLY A 231 15.26 6.71 3.41
N MET A 232 15.56 6.47 2.12
CA MET A 232 16.35 7.37 1.29
C MET A 232 15.70 8.74 1.08
N LEU A 233 14.38 8.87 1.24
CA LEU A 233 13.68 10.15 1.22
C LEU A 233 13.63 10.85 2.59
N ARG A 234 13.95 10.12 3.68
CA ARG A 234 13.83 10.58 5.07
C ARG A 234 15.17 10.89 5.74
N SER A 235 16.26 10.16 5.49
CA SER A 235 17.52 10.39 6.21
C SER A 235 18.75 9.72 5.57
N LEU A 236 19.80 10.54 5.35
CA LEU A 236 21.21 10.16 5.31
C LEU A 236 21.69 9.57 6.65
N LYS A 237 22.53 8.53 6.55
CA LYS A 237 23.48 8.01 7.57
C LYS A 237 23.08 8.23 9.04
N GLU A 238 22.56 7.19 9.68
CA GLU A 238 23.21 6.59 10.85
C GLU A 238 22.55 5.25 11.20
N GLY A 239 23.39 4.32 11.66
CA GLY A 239 23.06 2.92 11.78
C GLY A 239 21.94 2.61 12.75
N ASN A 240 21.29 1.50 12.44
CA ASN A 240 20.73 0.58 13.43
C ASN A 240 19.59 1.15 14.29
N ASN A 241 18.34 0.94 13.86
CA ASN A 241 17.44 0.13 14.67
C ASN A 241 16.23 -0.38 13.90
N ARG A 242 16.01 -1.70 14.08
CA ARG A 242 14.82 -2.43 13.70
C ARG A 242 13.59 -1.92 14.46
N ALA A 243 12.44 -2.23 13.85
CA ALA A 243 11.09 -2.32 14.43
C ALA A 243 10.22 -1.04 14.36
N SER A 244 9.32 -1.01 13.38
CA SER A 244 8.00 -1.59 13.63
C SER A 244 7.28 -1.94 12.32
N ASN A 245 7.07 -3.23 12.12
CA ASN A 245 6.03 -3.74 11.25
C ASN A 245 4.69 -3.42 11.91
N ARG A 246 3.85 -2.60 11.29
CA ARG A 246 2.40 -2.75 11.34
C ARG A 246 1.82 -2.24 10.04
N SER A 247 1.01 -3.13 9.44
CA SER A 247 0.12 -2.90 8.33
C SER A 247 -0.52 -1.51 8.33
N ILE A 248 -0.72 -0.95 7.14
CA ILE A 248 -1.93 -0.25 6.69
C ILE A 248 -1.71 0.15 5.22
N GLY A 249 -2.34 -0.57 4.31
CA GLY A 249 -2.67 -0.02 2.99
C GLY A 249 -3.89 0.88 3.15
N LYS A 250 -3.74 2.20 2.95
CA LYS A 250 -4.84 3.18 2.90
C LYS A 250 -4.53 4.29 1.90
N CYS A 251 -5.49 4.58 1.04
CA CYS A 251 -5.44 5.68 0.09
C CYS A 251 -5.42 7.06 0.79
N SER A 252 -4.46 7.90 0.40
CA SER A 252 -4.15 9.25 0.91
C SER A 252 -5.35 10.19 1.04
N CYS A 253 -6.31 10.14 0.10
CA CYS A 253 -7.43 11.07 0.13
C CYS A 253 -8.53 10.69 1.13
N CYS A 254 -8.64 9.44 1.57
CA CYS A 254 -9.66 8.99 2.52
C CYS A 254 -9.43 9.54 3.95
N PHE A 255 -8.17 9.81 4.31
CA PHE A 255 -7.79 10.37 5.61
C PHE A 255 -8.30 11.80 5.84
N VAL A 256 -8.35 12.63 4.79
CA VAL A 256 -8.87 14.01 4.86
C VAL A 256 -10.38 14.04 5.12
N TRP A 257 -11.09 12.97 4.76
CA TRP A 257 -12.54 12.85 4.89
C TRP A 257 -13.01 11.98 6.08
N GLY A 258 -12.07 11.49 6.89
CA GLY A 258 -12.36 10.97 8.23
C GLY A 258 -12.89 9.54 8.34
N ASP A 259 -12.66 8.68 7.34
CA ASP A 259 -12.99 7.24 7.43
C ASP A 259 -11.76 6.36 7.16
N PRO A 260 -11.16 5.74 8.20
CA PRO A 260 -9.99 4.90 8.05
C PRO A 260 -10.27 3.52 7.43
N ALA A 261 -11.51 3.13 7.10
CA ALA A 261 -11.81 1.75 6.71
C ALA A 261 -11.83 1.47 5.19
N THR A 262 -11.79 2.49 4.34
CA THR A 262 -12.03 2.36 2.88
C THR A 262 -10.73 2.44 2.07
N GLN A 263 -10.62 1.61 1.01
CA GLN A 263 -9.36 1.41 0.28
C GLN A 263 -9.15 2.43 -0.85
N ASN A 264 -10.23 3.02 -1.40
CA ASN A 264 -10.15 4.03 -2.46
C ASN A 264 -11.24 5.13 -2.32
N LEU A 265 -11.06 6.26 -3.02
CA LEU A 265 -11.93 7.44 -2.94
C LEU A 265 -13.37 7.16 -3.40
N ASP A 266 -13.54 6.33 -4.42
CA ASP A 266 -14.85 6.05 -5.01
C ASP A 266 -15.69 5.18 -4.07
N GLU A 267 -15.06 4.21 -3.38
CA GLU A 267 -15.67 3.40 -2.32
C GLU A 267 -16.04 4.25 -1.10
N LEU A 268 -15.16 5.17 -0.69
CA LEU A 268 -15.47 6.12 0.40
C LEU A 268 -16.63 7.06 0.03
N ARG A 269 -16.63 7.57 -1.21
CA ARG A 269 -17.71 8.41 -1.74
C ARG A 269 -19.03 7.63 -1.78
N TYR A 270 -19.01 6.36 -2.18
CA TYR A 270 -20.17 5.48 -2.18
C TYR A 270 -20.69 5.20 -0.77
N HIS A 271 -19.84 4.80 0.17
CA HIS A 271 -20.22 4.60 1.58
C HIS A 271 -20.80 5.87 2.22
N SER A 272 -20.16 7.02 1.96
CA SER A 272 -20.64 8.33 2.42
C SER A 272 -21.99 8.68 1.83
N PHE A 273 -22.20 8.35 0.55
CA PHE A 273 -23.47 8.53 -0.14
C PHE A 273 -24.57 7.61 0.43
N VAL A 274 -24.31 6.32 0.60
CA VAL A 274 -25.26 5.36 1.19
C VAL A 274 -25.70 5.81 2.59
N LYS A 275 -24.75 6.23 3.43
CA LYS A 275 -25.01 6.74 4.78
C LYS A 275 -25.77 8.06 4.79
N ALA A 276 -25.55 8.92 3.78
CA ALA A 276 -26.22 10.20 3.64
C ALA A 276 -27.62 10.07 3.02
N ALA A 277 -27.81 9.16 2.06
CA ALA A 277 -29.06 8.91 1.34
C ALA A 277 -30.16 8.33 2.26
N ALA A 278 -29.78 7.70 3.38
CA ALA A 278 -30.70 7.29 4.43
C ALA A 278 -31.36 8.47 5.19
N LYS A 279 -30.94 9.73 4.96
CA LYS A 279 -31.45 10.92 5.64
C LYS A 279 -32.37 11.74 4.71
N ALA A 280 -33.49 12.24 5.25
CA ALA A 280 -34.51 12.99 4.49
C ALA A 280 -34.03 14.32 3.87
N LYS A 281 -32.89 14.87 4.34
CA LYS A 281 -32.16 16.00 3.74
C LYS A 281 -30.69 15.63 3.70
N PHE A 282 -30.12 15.48 2.50
CA PHE A 282 -28.69 15.25 2.33
C PHE A 282 -28.10 16.25 1.33
N ASN A 283 -26.87 16.70 1.61
CA ASN A 283 -26.16 17.67 0.78
C ASN A 283 -25.07 16.95 -0.02
N LEU A 284 -25.27 16.83 -1.33
CA LEU A 284 -24.33 16.20 -2.27
C LEU A 284 -22.95 16.85 -2.26
N ALA A 285 -22.85 18.14 -1.94
CA ALA A 285 -21.58 18.88 -1.92
C ALA A 285 -20.63 18.46 -0.78
N ARG A 286 -21.11 17.67 0.20
CA ARG A 286 -20.28 17.13 1.30
C ARG A 286 -19.68 15.76 0.99
N LEU A 287 -19.95 15.21 -0.19
CA LEU A 287 -19.37 13.93 -0.59
C LEU A 287 -17.88 14.12 -0.97
N PRO A 288 -17.00 13.19 -0.57
CA PRO A 288 -15.61 13.15 -1.03
C PRO A 288 -15.53 13.14 -2.56
N PRO A 289 -14.54 13.79 -3.21
CA PRO A 289 -14.42 13.77 -4.67
C PRO A 289 -14.25 12.35 -5.22
N THR A 290 -14.57 12.13 -6.50
CA THR A 290 -14.18 10.89 -7.20
C THR A 290 -12.67 10.84 -7.41
N THR A 291 -12.12 9.65 -7.62
CA THR A 291 -10.69 9.46 -7.92
C THR A 291 -10.25 10.32 -9.10
N ASP A 292 -11.04 10.30 -10.17
CA ASP A 292 -10.84 11.08 -11.41
C ASP A 292 -10.83 12.60 -11.15
N ALA A 293 -11.82 13.11 -10.40
CA ALA A 293 -11.87 14.52 -10.04
C ALA A 293 -10.69 14.97 -9.16
N ALA A 294 -10.22 14.09 -8.27
CA ALA A 294 -9.06 14.34 -7.42
C ALA A 294 -7.75 14.39 -8.22
N GLN A 295 -7.56 13.50 -9.20
CA GLN A 295 -6.42 13.51 -10.12
C GLN A 295 -6.37 14.79 -10.95
N LEU A 296 -7.49 15.18 -11.57
CA LEU A 296 -7.58 16.43 -12.33
C LEU A 296 -7.32 17.66 -11.45
N HIS A 297 -7.72 17.62 -10.16
CA HIS A 297 -7.39 18.66 -9.21
C HIS A 297 -5.89 18.73 -8.90
N ALA A 298 -5.23 17.59 -8.72
CA ALA A 298 -3.78 17.54 -8.53
C ALA A 298 -3.02 18.11 -9.74
N MET A 299 -3.41 17.72 -10.96
CA MET A 299 -2.83 18.23 -12.21
C MET A 299 -2.96 19.75 -12.34
N ARG A 300 -4.14 20.31 -12.02
CA ARG A 300 -4.34 21.77 -12.05
C ARG A 300 -3.53 22.50 -11.00
N ASN A 301 -3.44 21.96 -9.78
CA ASN A 301 -2.59 22.55 -8.75
C ASN A 301 -1.13 22.57 -9.21
N TYR A 302 -0.66 21.48 -9.82
CA TYR A 302 0.68 21.42 -10.39
C TYR A 302 0.87 22.48 -11.48
N HIS A 303 -0.04 22.57 -12.46
CA HIS A 303 0.00 23.60 -13.50
C HIS A 303 0.02 25.03 -12.95
N HIS A 304 -0.79 25.29 -11.93
CA HIS A 304 -0.86 26.61 -11.29
C HIS A 304 0.44 26.95 -10.55
N VAL A 305 1.04 25.95 -9.89
CA VAL A 305 2.36 26.07 -9.27
C VAL A 305 3.43 26.32 -10.35
N GLN A 306 3.42 25.60 -11.47
CA GLN A 306 4.35 25.83 -12.60
C GLN A 306 4.21 27.24 -13.18
N THR A 307 2.97 27.74 -13.32
CA THR A 307 2.69 29.10 -13.78
C THR A 307 3.25 30.15 -12.82
N TRP A 308 3.14 29.93 -11.50
CA TRP A 308 3.76 30.80 -10.49
C TRP A 308 5.29 30.78 -10.50
N LEU A 309 5.88 29.72 -11.04
CA LEU A 309 7.31 29.54 -11.19
C LEU A 309 7.83 30.05 -12.55
N GLY A 310 6.98 30.72 -13.35
CA GLY A 310 7.36 31.26 -14.66
C GLY A 310 7.48 30.23 -15.78
N ASN A 311 7.14 28.96 -15.51
CA ASN A 311 7.17 27.89 -16.50
C ASN A 311 5.84 27.85 -17.26
N GLU A 312 5.84 28.28 -18.53
CA GLU A 312 4.66 28.13 -19.39
C GLU A 312 4.43 26.65 -19.71
N LYS A 313 3.36 26.09 -19.13
CA LYS A 313 2.85 24.76 -19.42
C LYS A 313 1.49 24.90 -20.08
N ASP A 314 1.26 24.16 -21.15
CA ASP A 314 -0.02 24.11 -21.87
C ASP A 314 -1.17 23.73 -20.91
N PRO A 315 -2.07 24.65 -20.56
CA PRO A 315 -3.15 24.39 -19.60
C PRO A 315 -4.03 23.20 -19.98
N LEU A 316 -4.20 22.91 -21.27
CA LEU A 316 -5.10 21.86 -21.75
C LEU A 316 -4.60 20.45 -21.40
N LYS A 317 -3.29 20.28 -21.20
CA LYS A 317 -2.68 19.01 -20.76
C LYS A 317 -2.72 18.80 -19.24
N TRP A 318 -3.13 19.82 -18.48
CA TRP A 318 -3.06 19.81 -17.02
C TRP A 318 -4.41 20.04 -16.35
N GLY A 319 -5.46 19.43 -16.91
CA GLY A 319 -6.79 19.43 -16.32
C GLY A 319 -7.57 20.74 -16.50
N TRP A 320 -7.24 21.55 -17.51
CA TRP A 320 -8.05 22.67 -17.99
C TRP A 320 -8.68 22.36 -19.34
N MET A 321 -9.77 23.03 -19.67
CA MET A 321 -10.45 22.93 -20.96
C MET A 321 -10.74 24.34 -21.50
N HIS A 322 -10.74 24.48 -22.82
CA HIS A 322 -11.03 25.73 -23.49
C HIS A 322 -12.55 25.93 -23.63
N THR A 323 -13.05 27.10 -23.25
CA THR A 323 -14.38 27.57 -23.65
C THR A 323 -14.24 28.85 -24.48
N PRO A 324 -15.27 29.30 -25.21
CA PRO A 324 -15.18 30.46 -26.11
C PRO A 324 -14.71 31.77 -25.46
N SER A 325 -14.68 31.85 -24.13
CA SER A 325 -14.32 33.06 -23.40
C SER A 325 -13.21 32.89 -22.36
N SER A 326 -12.76 31.68 -22.00
CA SER A 326 -11.67 31.46 -21.03
C SER A 326 -11.23 29.99 -20.88
N LEU A 327 -10.23 29.74 -20.02
CA LEU A 327 -9.88 28.42 -19.48
C LEU A 327 -10.80 28.06 -18.31
N PHE A 328 -11.38 26.85 -18.35
CA PHE A 328 -12.20 26.31 -17.29
C PHE A 328 -11.60 25.04 -16.69
N PRO A 329 -11.74 24.79 -15.37
CA PRO A 329 -11.29 23.55 -14.77
C PRO A 329 -12.06 22.35 -15.34
N LYS A 330 -11.35 21.34 -15.85
CA LYS A 330 -11.95 20.06 -16.23
C LYS A 330 -12.31 19.29 -14.95
N LYS A 331 -13.59 19.22 -14.59
CA LYS A 331 -14.02 18.70 -13.28
C LYS A 331 -14.00 17.17 -13.19
N SER A 332 -14.16 16.48 -14.31
CA SER A 332 -14.21 15.02 -14.47
C SER A 332 -13.91 14.71 -15.94
N GLU A 333 -13.24 13.60 -16.23
CA GLU A 333 -13.14 13.01 -17.57
C GLU A 333 -14.23 11.97 -17.80
N LYS A 334 -14.70 11.36 -16.71
CA LYS A 334 -15.80 10.39 -16.72
C LYS A 334 -17.15 11.11 -16.75
N ASP A 335 -18.12 10.50 -17.42
CA ASP A 335 -19.50 10.98 -17.40
C ASP A 335 -20.05 11.02 -15.97
N PRO A 336 -20.90 12.01 -15.61
CA PRO A 336 -21.43 12.18 -14.24
C PRO A 336 -22.14 10.93 -13.69
N ALA A 337 -22.63 10.07 -14.57
CA ALA A 337 -23.19 8.77 -14.26
C ALA A 337 -23.10 7.89 -15.53
N PRO A 338 -22.90 6.57 -15.39
CA PRO A 338 -23.13 5.62 -16.49
C PRO A 338 -24.51 5.83 -17.13
N GLU A 339 -24.64 5.59 -18.43
CA GLU A 339 -25.91 5.78 -19.16
C GLU A 339 -27.03 4.89 -18.58
N SER A 340 -26.66 3.71 -18.05
CA SER A 340 -27.55 2.83 -17.28
C SER A 340 -28.08 3.48 -16.00
N LEU A 341 -27.31 4.35 -15.33
CA LEU A 341 -27.67 5.08 -14.11
C LEU A 341 -28.66 6.23 -14.37
N LEU A 342 -28.57 6.87 -15.54
CA LEU A 342 -29.53 7.90 -15.97
C LEU A 342 -30.92 7.33 -16.30
N GLN A 343 -31.01 6.01 -16.52
CA GLN A 343 -32.27 5.28 -16.71
C GLN A 343 -32.92 4.82 -15.38
N PHE A 344 -32.31 5.07 -14.21
CA PHE A 344 -32.87 4.65 -12.92
C PHE A 344 -34.11 5.46 -12.55
N ILE A 345 -35.27 4.89 -12.83
CA ILE A 345 -36.56 5.33 -12.33
C ILE A 345 -36.72 4.78 -10.90
N SER A 346 -36.68 5.64 -9.89
CA SER A 346 -37.03 5.23 -8.52
C SER A 346 -38.52 4.89 -8.45
N CYS A 347 -38.90 3.76 -7.86
CA CYS A 347 -40.31 3.47 -7.63
C CYS A 347 -40.90 4.39 -6.55
N THR A 348 -42.15 4.81 -6.73
CA THR A 348 -42.93 5.56 -5.73
C THR A 348 -43.89 4.66 -4.95
N CYS A 349 -43.54 3.37 -4.80
CA CYS A 349 -44.39 2.39 -4.12
C CYS A 349 -44.71 2.83 -2.69
N LYS A 350 -45.98 2.78 -2.29
CA LYS A 350 -46.45 3.15 -0.94
C LYS A 350 -46.46 1.97 0.06
N LYS A 351 -46.22 0.75 -0.42
CA LYS A 351 -46.15 -0.50 0.36
C LYS A 351 -44.89 -1.27 -0.05
N VAL A 352 -44.62 -2.40 0.63
CA VAL A 352 -43.55 -3.36 0.26
C VAL A 352 -43.56 -3.60 -1.25
N CYS A 353 -42.38 -3.48 -1.88
CA CYS A 353 -42.25 -3.62 -3.32
C CYS A 353 -42.43 -5.09 -3.71
N THR A 354 -43.53 -5.37 -4.38
CA THR A 354 -43.88 -6.68 -4.96
C THR A 354 -44.03 -6.53 -6.48
N ASN A 355 -44.91 -7.28 -7.13
CA ASN A 355 -45.02 -7.36 -8.59
C ASN A 355 -45.50 -6.07 -9.28
N ALA A 356 -46.08 -5.10 -8.55
CA ALA A 356 -46.53 -3.82 -9.10
C ALA A 356 -45.44 -2.72 -9.06
N CYS A 357 -44.20 -3.07 -8.74
CA CYS A 357 -43.11 -2.11 -8.62
C CYS A 357 -42.65 -1.58 -9.99
N GLY A 358 -42.58 -0.26 -10.14
CA GLY A 358 -42.09 0.38 -11.37
C GLY A 358 -40.64 0.00 -11.73
N CYS A 359 -39.76 -0.18 -10.75
CA CYS A 359 -38.40 -0.68 -11.00
C CYS A 359 -38.44 -2.11 -11.56
N ARG A 360 -39.25 -2.99 -10.96
CA ARG A 360 -39.37 -4.39 -11.39
C ARG A 360 -39.97 -4.51 -12.79
N ASN A 361 -40.98 -3.70 -13.11
CA ASN A 361 -41.63 -3.69 -14.41
C ASN A 361 -40.72 -3.17 -15.54
N THR A 362 -39.69 -2.41 -15.20
CA THR A 362 -38.64 -1.96 -16.14
C THR A 362 -37.41 -2.86 -16.12
N GLY A 363 -37.48 -4.02 -15.45
CA GLY A 363 -36.40 -5.00 -15.37
C GLY A 363 -35.27 -4.61 -14.40
N LEU A 364 -35.45 -3.59 -13.56
CA LEU A 364 -34.45 -3.08 -12.63
C LEU A 364 -34.72 -3.50 -11.17
N HIS A 365 -33.65 -3.63 -10.39
CA HIS A 365 -33.74 -3.82 -8.94
C HIS A 365 -34.00 -2.51 -8.19
N CYS A 366 -34.71 -2.58 -7.07
CA CYS A 366 -34.95 -1.41 -6.23
C CYS A 366 -33.65 -0.98 -5.52
N SER A 367 -33.26 0.28 -5.72
CA SER A 367 -32.10 0.89 -5.05
C SER A 367 -32.50 1.57 -3.73
N LEU A 368 -31.51 2.01 -2.97
CA LEU A 368 -31.69 2.78 -1.73
C LEU A 368 -32.36 4.15 -1.95
N LEU A 369 -32.49 4.59 -3.21
CA LEU A 369 -33.18 5.83 -3.59
C LEU A 369 -34.70 5.65 -3.70
N CYS A 370 -35.20 4.41 -3.68
CA CYS A 370 -36.63 4.14 -3.69
C CYS A 370 -37.26 4.52 -2.34
N LYS A 371 -38.22 5.45 -2.39
CA LYS A 371 -38.70 6.26 -1.25
C LYS A 371 -39.25 5.47 -0.05
N HIS A 372 -39.65 4.21 -0.21
CA HIS A 372 -40.26 3.41 0.86
C HIS A 372 -39.60 2.06 1.14
N CYS A 373 -38.90 1.45 0.18
CA CYS A 373 -38.34 0.12 0.43
C CYS A 373 -36.96 0.14 1.11
N ILE A 374 -36.12 1.15 0.82
CA ILE A 374 -34.82 1.44 1.47
C ILE A 374 -33.94 0.16 1.68
N GLY A 375 -34.10 -0.85 0.83
CA GLY A 375 -33.37 -2.12 0.89
C GLY A 375 -33.66 -3.06 2.08
N GLN A 376 -34.46 -2.67 3.09
CA GLN A 376 -34.62 -3.48 4.31
C GLN A 376 -35.85 -4.40 4.33
N SER A 377 -36.80 -4.22 3.41
CA SER A 377 -38.01 -5.06 3.31
C SER A 377 -38.50 -5.17 1.87
N CYS A 378 -37.57 -5.34 0.92
CA CYS A 378 -37.85 -5.38 -0.51
C CYS A 378 -37.71 -6.81 -1.04
N GLU A 379 -38.69 -7.30 -1.80
CA GLU A 379 -38.59 -8.57 -2.55
C GLU A 379 -37.91 -8.39 -3.93
N ASN A 380 -37.49 -7.17 -4.25
CA ASN A 380 -36.70 -6.83 -5.44
C ASN A 380 -35.43 -6.04 -5.06
N PRO A 381 -34.61 -6.50 -4.09
CA PRO A 381 -33.41 -5.76 -3.69
C PRO A 381 -32.34 -5.85 -4.79
N MET A 382 -31.47 -4.83 -4.87
CA MET A 382 -30.23 -4.96 -5.63
C MET A 382 -29.43 -6.16 -5.12
N PRO A 383 -29.03 -7.12 -5.98
CA PRO A 383 -28.05 -8.13 -5.62
C PRO A 383 -26.75 -7.42 -5.24
N VAL A 384 -26.16 -7.80 -4.11
CA VAL A 384 -24.78 -7.41 -3.81
C VAL A 384 -23.92 -8.26 -4.75
N ILE A 385 -23.51 -7.67 -5.87
CA ILE A 385 -22.53 -8.29 -6.77
C ILE A 385 -21.17 -8.10 -6.08
N LEU A 386 -20.69 -9.14 -5.43
CA LEU A 386 -19.27 -9.33 -5.17
C LEU A 386 -18.75 -10.16 -6.33
N ASP A 387 -18.40 -9.51 -7.44
CA ASP A 387 -17.58 -10.15 -8.46
C ASP A 387 -16.44 -9.21 -8.83
N ASN A 388 -15.24 -9.72 -8.56
CA ASN A 388 -14.05 -9.41 -9.33
C ASN A 388 -14.32 -9.74 -10.79
N GLU A 389 -13.98 -8.85 -11.71
CA GLU A 389 -13.08 -9.13 -12.83
C GLU A 389 -12.74 -7.84 -13.59
N SER A 390 -11.51 -7.84 -14.06
CA SER A 390 -10.68 -6.83 -14.72
C SER A 390 -11.19 -6.37 -16.09
N GLU A 391 -10.72 -5.19 -16.53
CA GLU A 391 -10.14 -5.06 -17.88
C GLU A 391 -9.19 -3.85 -17.99
N GLU A 392 -8.10 -4.07 -18.72
CA GLU A 392 -6.96 -3.19 -19.01
C GLU A 392 -7.30 -2.02 -19.96
N GLY A 393 -6.44 -1.00 -19.98
CA GLY A 393 -6.49 0.06 -20.99
C GLY A 393 -5.36 1.09 -20.87
N ASP A 394 -4.25 0.81 -21.55
CA ASP A 394 -3.14 1.64 -22.01
C ASP A 394 -2.52 2.74 -21.11
N ALA A 395 -1.26 2.49 -20.75
CA ALA A 395 -0.31 3.47 -20.25
C ALA A 395 0.22 4.37 -21.39
N PRO A 396 0.37 5.70 -21.17
CA PRO A 396 1.20 6.51 -22.04
C PRO A 396 2.69 6.24 -21.78
N ALA A 397 3.47 6.32 -22.86
CA ALA A 397 4.88 5.99 -22.96
C ALA A 397 5.81 6.72 -21.97
N PRO A 398 7.02 6.17 -21.72
CA PRO A 398 7.99 6.71 -20.77
C PRO A 398 8.50 8.07 -21.23
N ILE A 399 8.55 9.03 -20.31
CA ILE A 399 9.37 10.23 -20.48
C ILE A 399 10.79 9.81 -20.14
N ASP A 400 11.69 9.94 -21.10
CA ASP A 400 13.12 9.67 -20.97
C ASP A 400 13.66 10.28 -19.66
N MET A 401 14.10 9.39 -18.76
CA MET A 401 14.89 9.75 -17.60
C MET A 401 16.26 10.16 -18.11
N VAL A 402 16.50 11.47 -18.15
CA VAL A 402 17.85 11.99 -18.37
C VAL A 402 18.69 11.60 -17.16
N ASP A 403 19.72 10.82 -17.50
CA ASP A 403 20.89 10.48 -16.71
C ASP A 403 21.42 11.71 -15.96
N GLU A 404 21.24 11.76 -14.65
CA GLU A 404 22.14 12.53 -13.81
C GLU A 404 22.23 11.88 -12.43
N GLN A 405 23.46 11.75 -11.96
CA GLN A 405 23.86 11.12 -10.71
C GLN A 405 23.25 11.89 -9.54
N LEU A 406 22.00 11.60 -9.17
CA LEU A 406 21.34 12.31 -8.09
C LEU A 406 21.25 11.44 -6.84
N GLU A 407 22.08 11.78 -5.86
CA GLU A 407 21.85 11.46 -4.46
C GLU A 407 20.41 11.89 -4.09
N CYS A 408 19.69 11.08 -3.31
CA CYS A 408 18.39 11.51 -2.79
C CYS A 408 18.59 12.71 -1.87
N GLU A 409 17.92 13.82 -2.16
CA GLU A 409 17.86 14.91 -1.19
C GLU A 409 16.85 14.57 -0.09
N ASP A 410 17.31 14.69 1.15
CA ASP A 410 16.52 14.41 2.33
C ASP A 410 15.39 15.45 2.48
N ILE A 411 14.14 14.99 2.42
CA ILE A 411 12.97 15.87 2.56
C ILE A 411 12.95 16.53 3.95
N GLU A 412 13.41 15.82 4.97
CA GLU A 412 13.57 16.36 6.33
C GLU A 412 14.61 17.48 6.38
N LEU A 413 15.76 17.29 5.71
CA LEU A 413 16.81 18.30 5.62
C LEU A 413 16.29 19.56 4.92
N LEU A 414 15.65 19.41 3.75
CA LEU A 414 15.04 20.54 3.03
C LEU A 414 14.00 21.27 3.89
N CYS A 415 13.13 20.54 4.59
CA CYS A 415 12.18 21.15 5.52
C CYS A 415 12.88 21.90 6.66
N SER A 416 14.01 21.39 7.15
CA SER A 416 14.81 22.04 8.20
C SER A 416 15.48 23.33 7.68
N GLU A 417 15.99 23.33 6.45
CA GLU A 417 16.58 24.49 5.79
C GLU A 417 15.53 25.61 5.61
N PHE A 418 14.33 25.28 5.12
CA PHE A 418 13.24 26.26 5.04
C PHE A 418 12.85 26.83 6.41
N LYS A 419 12.85 26.01 7.47
CA LYS A 419 12.58 26.47 8.85
C LYS A 419 13.68 27.43 9.33
N ALA A 420 14.94 27.07 9.15
CA ALA A 420 16.08 27.90 9.53
C ALA A 420 16.08 29.23 8.76
N LEU A 421 15.80 29.18 7.46
CA LEU A 421 15.69 30.34 6.61
C LEU A 421 14.58 31.28 7.07
N LYS A 422 13.38 30.74 7.30
CA LYS A 422 12.25 31.51 7.84
C LYS A 422 12.60 32.19 9.16
N ASN A 423 13.23 31.47 10.10
CA ASN A 423 13.57 32.00 11.40
C ASN A 423 14.59 33.14 11.27
N THR A 424 15.59 32.98 10.41
CA THR A 424 16.61 34.00 10.15
C THR A 424 15.98 35.27 9.57
N LEU A 425 15.12 35.13 8.54
CA LEU A 425 14.46 36.27 7.88
C LEU A 425 13.49 37.06 8.77
N LEU A 426 13.02 36.46 9.87
CA LEU A 426 12.08 37.09 10.81
C LEU A 426 12.77 37.54 12.12
N THR A 427 14.08 37.43 12.20
CA THR A 427 14.84 37.92 13.36
C THR A 427 15.05 39.42 13.21
N ASP A 428 14.67 40.19 14.24
CA ASP A 428 14.85 41.64 14.27
C ASP A 428 16.33 41.96 14.53
N PRO A 429 17.02 42.72 13.66
CA PRO A 429 18.43 43.04 13.85
C PRO A 429 18.61 43.99 15.04
N GLU A 430 19.47 43.62 15.99
CA GLU A 430 19.77 44.44 17.17
C GLU A 430 20.88 45.47 16.89
N SER A 431 21.67 45.23 15.84
CA SER A 431 22.78 46.08 15.42
C SER A 431 22.75 46.41 13.91
N ALA A 432 23.37 47.53 13.53
CA ALA A 432 23.51 47.90 12.12
C ALA A 432 24.26 46.84 11.30
N LYS A 433 25.20 46.11 11.93
CA LYS A 433 25.92 45.00 11.30
C LYS A 433 25.00 43.82 10.99
N GLU A 434 24.18 43.41 11.95
CA GLU A 434 23.17 42.34 11.74
C GLU A 434 22.16 42.73 10.67
N MET A 435 21.74 44.00 10.62
CA MET A 435 20.83 44.49 9.58
C MET A 435 21.47 44.35 8.18
N VAL A 436 22.75 44.72 8.02
CA VAL A 436 23.46 44.58 6.73
C VAL A 436 23.60 43.12 6.32
N VAL A 437 23.91 42.22 7.26
CA VAL A 437 23.96 40.77 7.00
C VAL A 437 22.58 40.23 6.56
N LEU A 438 21.50 40.71 7.19
CA LEU A 438 20.14 40.34 6.83
C LEU A 438 19.75 40.85 5.44
N ILE A 439 20.18 42.06 5.06
CA ILE A 439 19.98 42.63 3.72
C ILE A 439 20.73 41.80 2.67
N ASP A 440 22.02 41.50 2.88
CA ASP A 440 22.81 40.68 1.97
C ASP A 440 22.18 39.29 1.76
N LEU A 441 21.75 38.63 2.85
CA LEU A 441 21.03 37.37 2.77
C LEU A 441 19.73 37.51 1.96
N TYR A 442 18.94 38.55 2.23
CA TYR A 442 17.68 38.80 1.53
C TYR A 442 17.89 38.98 0.02
N ASP A 443 18.92 39.73 -0.37
CA ASP A 443 19.25 39.98 -1.77
C ASP A 443 19.77 38.71 -2.47
N ARG A 444 20.63 37.91 -1.83
CA ARG A 444 21.09 36.61 -2.36
C ARG A 444 19.93 35.64 -2.59
N LEU A 445 18.97 35.60 -1.67
CA LEU A 445 17.76 34.76 -1.82
C LEU A 445 16.88 35.21 -2.99
N LEU A 446 16.72 36.52 -3.19
CA LEU A 446 15.96 37.04 -4.33
C LEU A 446 16.68 36.83 -5.68
N ALA A 447 18.01 36.78 -5.67
CA ALA A 447 18.80 36.59 -6.88
C ALA A 447 18.75 35.14 -7.40
N ASN A 448 19.15 34.16 -6.58
CA ASN A 448 19.33 32.79 -7.04
C ASN A 448 19.12 31.72 -5.94
N GLU A 449 19.56 31.95 -4.70
CA GLU A 449 19.58 30.89 -3.67
C GLU A 449 18.19 30.32 -3.34
N PHE A 450 17.12 31.12 -3.44
CA PHE A 450 15.77 30.61 -3.25
C PHE A 450 15.32 29.73 -4.42
N GLN A 451 15.76 30.03 -5.64
CA GLN A 451 15.44 29.23 -6.83
C GLN A 451 16.13 27.87 -6.77
N ASP A 452 17.39 27.82 -6.33
CA ASP A 452 18.12 26.56 -6.09
C ASP A 452 17.36 25.68 -5.08
N LEU A 453 16.87 26.27 -3.99
CA LEU A 453 16.07 25.55 -3.00
C LEU A 453 14.73 25.05 -3.57
N LEU A 454 14.13 25.77 -4.53
CA LEU A 454 12.92 25.31 -5.22
C LEU A 454 13.21 24.17 -6.21
N ASP A 455 14.37 24.15 -6.86
CA ASP A 455 14.76 23.09 -7.79
C ASP A 455 15.03 21.78 -7.05
N ARG A 456 15.66 21.88 -5.89
CA ARG A 456 15.81 20.80 -4.89
C ARG A 456 14.46 20.21 -4.45
N VAL A 457 13.46 21.07 -4.17
CA VAL A 457 12.08 20.61 -3.91
C VAL A 457 11.45 19.87 -5.09
N LYS A 458 11.73 20.29 -6.34
CA LYS A 458 11.20 19.62 -7.55
C LYS A 458 11.79 18.23 -7.73
N ASP A 459 13.07 18.06 -7.45
CA ASP A 459 13.73 16.76 -7.50
C ASP A 459 13.11 15.79 -6.47
N ALA A 460 13.01 16.22 -5.20
CA ALA A 460 12.38 15.43 -4.15
C ALA A 460 10.92 15.03 -4.49
N LEU A 461 10.16 15.93 -5.12
CA LEU A 461 8.81 15.64 -5.61
C LEU A 461 8.82 14.58 -6.73
N SER A 462 9.75 14.68 -7.68
CA SER A 462 9.86 13.74 -8.80
C SER A 462 10.13 12.31 -8.31
N LYS A 463 11.05 12.17 -7.35
CA LYS A 463 11.34 10.89 -6.67
C LYS A 463 10.13 10.36 -5.90
N THR A 464 9.40 11.22 -5.21
CA THR A 464 8.16 10.85 -4.51
C THR A 464 7.09 10.35 -5.48
N ILE A 465 6.94 10.97 -6.65
CA ILE A 465 6.00 10.53 -7.69
C ILE A 465 6.39 9.15 -8.24
N ALA A 466 7.68 8.95 -8.54
CA ALA A 466 8.17 7.64 -8.98
C ALA A 466 7.85 6.55 -7.95
N LEU A 467 8.06 6.83 -6.66
CA LEU A 467 7.72 5.88 -5.60
C LEU A 467 6.21 5.65 -5.48
N MET A 468 5.38 6.69 -5.62
CA MET A 468 3.91 6.57 -5.60
C MET A 468 3.35 5.72 -6.74
N ASN A 469 4.03 5.68 -7.90
CA ASN A 469 3.64 4.82 -9.01
C ASN A 469 3.92 3.33 -8.72
N LEU A 470 4.91 3.05 -7.86
CA LEU A 470 5.30 1.68 -7.51
C LEU A 470 4.62 1.20 -6.22
N THR A 471 4.30 2.11 -5.30
CA THR A 471 3.81 1.71 -3.98
C THR A 471 3.02 2.78 -3.24
N THR A 472 2.34 2.34 -2.17
CA THR A 472 1.62 3.22 -1.26
C THR A 472 2.56 3.80 -0.21
N LEU A 473 2.51 5.13 -0.08
CA LEU A 473 3.22 5.88 0.96
C LEU A 473 2.44 5.83 2.28
N GLY A 474 3.13 5.71 3.39
CA GLY A 474 2.54 5.78 4.71
C GLY A 474 2.12 7.21 5.10
N ALA A 475 1.37 7.32 6.20
CA ALA A 475 0.83 8.60 6.66
C ALA A 475 1.92 9.62 7.03
N GLU A 476 3.03 9.15 7.58
CA GLU A 476 4.18 9.98 7.92
C GLU A 476 4.89 10.53 6.67
N GLU A 477 5.09 9.70 5.63
CA GLU A 477 5.69 10.10 4.36
C GLU A 477 4.82 11.16 3.67
N LEU A 478 3.50 10.95 3.67
CA LEU A 478 2.55 11.90 3.09
C LEU A 478 2.54 13.23 3.83
N LYS A 479 2.62 13.20 5.18
CA LYS A 479 2.68 14.42 6.00
C LYS A 479 3.94 15.22 5.70
N LEU A 480 5.09 14.54 5.64
CA LEU A 480 6.39 15.16 5.37
C LEU A 480 6.43 15.78 3.96
N ASN A 481 5.96 15.05 2.94
CA ASN A 481 5.81 15.57 1.58
C ASN A 481 4.89 16.80 1.50
N SER A 482 3.74 16.75 2.18
CA SER A 482 2.82 17.88 2.25
C SER A 482 3.46 19.11 2.91
N GLU A 483 4.25 18.91 3.95
CA GLU A 483 5.01 19.99 4.58
C GLU A 483 5.99 20.65 3.60
N LEU A 484 6.80 19.84 2.89
CA LEU A 484 7.77 20.32 1.90
C LEU A 484 7.10 21.16 0.81
N LEU A 485 6.04 20.64 0.21
CA LEU A 485 5.33 21.28 -0.92
C LEU A 485 4.62 22.59 -0.54
N LEU A 486 4.35 22.81 0.75
CA LEU A 486 3.72 24.04 1.22
C LEU A 486 4.73 25.14 1.52
N TRP A 487 6.03 24.85 1.68
CA TRP A 487 7.05 25.85 1.99
C TRP A 487 7.16 26.98 0.97
N PRO A 488 7.15 26.75 -0.36
CA PRO A 488 7.19 27.83 -1.34
C PRO A 488 6.07 28.86 -1.15
N LYS A 489 4.87 28.39 -0.80
CA LYS A 489 3.72 29.26 -0.49
C LYS A 489 3.87 29.95 0.86
N ARG A 490 4.38 29.26 1.88
CA ARG A 490 4.60 29.80 3.24
C ARG A 490 5.69 30.86 3.28
N MET A 491 6.67 30.81 2.36
CA MET A 491 7.76 31.78 2.29
C MET A 491 7.33 33.13 1.68
N LYS A 492 6.32 33.17 0.80
CA LYS A 492 5.80 34.42 0.22
C LYS A 492 5.47 35.51 1.27
N PRO A 493 4.68 35.25 2.34
CA PRO A 493 4.45 36.23 3.38
C PRO A 493 5.69 36.51 4.25
N VAL A 494 6.61 35.55 4.39
CA VAL A 494 7.87 35.73 5.14
C VAL A 494 8.74 36.78 4.45
N PHE A 495 8.93 36.71 3.13
CA PHE A 495 9.68 37.72 2.37
C PHE A 495 9.07 39.12 2.50
N LYS A 496 7.73 39.23 2.52
CA LYS A 496 7.04 40.51 2.74
C LYS A 496 7.27 41.06 4.15
N GLN A 497 7.25 40.19 5.16
CA GLN A 497 7.50 40.59 6.55
C GLN A 497 8.95 40.99 6.76
N CYS A 498 9.90 40.25 6.18
CA CYS A 498 11.32 40.56 6.23
C CYS A 498 11.62 41.92 5.58
N ALA A 499 11.09 42.19 4.39
CA ALA A 499 11.26 43.49 3.73
C ALA A 499 10.76 44.66 4.60
N LYS A 500 9.61 44.49 5.24
CA LYS A 500 9.08 45.49 6.19
C LYS A 500 9.97 45.62 7.43
N LEU A 501 10.44 44.51 7.99
CA LEU A 501 11.31 44.49 9.17
C LEU A 501 12.64 45.18 8.89
N ILE A 502 13.25 44.94 7.72
CA ILE A 502 14.45 45.63 7.25
C ILE A 502 14.20 47.13 7.17
N GLU A 503 13.10 47.56 6.55
CA GLU A 503 12.76 48.98 6.42
C GLU A 503 12.50 49.64 7.78
N ASP A 504 11.70 49.00 8.65
CA ASP A 504 11.42 49.48 10.00
C ASP A 504 12.73 49.57 10.83
N ALA A 505 13.61 48.58 10.73
CA ALA A 505 14.90 48.57 11.41
C ALA A 505 15.81 49.70 10.90
N ARG A 506 15.87 49.89 9.58
CA ARG A 506 16.63 50.97 8.95
C ARG A 506 16.20 52.33 9.47
N VAL A 507 14.90 52.64 9.44
CA VAL A 507 14.36 53.91 9.96
C VAL A 507 14.72 54.09 11.43
N ARG A 508 14.54 53.06 12.28
CA ARG A 508 14.91 53.12 13.70
C ARG A 508 16.40 53.42 13.91
N PHE A 509 17.29 52.77 13.15
CA PHE A 509 18.72 53.01 13.25
C PHE A 509 19.12 54.41 12.75
N GLU A 510 18.51 54.89 11.66
CA GLU A 510 18.72 56.24 11.14
C GLU A 510 18.27 57.31 12.14
N GLU A 511 17.09 57.17 12.75
CA GLU A 511 16.58 58.09 13.77
C GLU A 511 17.47 58.11 15.03
N LYS A 512 17.90 56.92 15.48
CA LYS A 512 18.82 56.77 16.63
C LYS A 512 20.16 57.45 16.32
N LEU A 513 20.72 57.19 15.15
CA LEU A 513 21.98 57.79 14.70
C LEU A 513 21.86 59.32 14.64
N ALA A 514 20.81 59.84 14.01
CA ALA A 514 20.56 61.28 13.91
C ALA A 514 20.39 61.94 15.29
N SER A 515 19.72 61.27 16.23
CA SER A 515 19.55 61.73 17.61
C SER A 515 20.88 61.81 18.36
N VAL A 516 21.71 60.76 18.26
CA VAL A 516 23.05 60.74 18.87
C VAL A 516 23.96 61.80 18.26
N ILE A 517 23.95 61.98 16.94
CA ILE A 517 24.71 63.04 16.25
C ILE A 517 24.27 64.43 16.74
N ARG A 518 22.97 64.70 16.83
CA ARG A 518 22.45 65.97 17.37
C ARG A 518 22.92 66.21 18.80
N LYS A 519 22.84 65.18 19.65
CA LYS A 519 23.27 65.27 21.05
C LYS A 519 24.77 65.56 21.15
N VAL A 520 25.61 64.81 20.43
CA VAL A 520 27.07 65.02 20.39
C VAL A 520 27.41 66.42 19.90
N ARG A 521 26.71 66.94 18.88
CA ARG A 521 26.93 68.30 18.38
C ARG A 521 26.67 69.36 19.45
N VAL A 522 25.56 69.24 20.20
CA VAL A 522 25.23 70.14 21.32
C VAL A 522 26.26 69.98 22.45
N ASP A 523 26.63 68.75 22.79
CA ASP A 523 27.62 68.48 23.83
C ASP A 523 28.99 69.07 23.47
N LEU A 524 29.42 69.00 22.21
CA LEU A 524 30.66 69.61 21.73
C LEU A 524 30.63 71.15 21.78
N LEU A 525 29.51 71.79 21.43
CA LEU A 525 29.35 73.24 21.57
C LEU A 525 29.46 73.67 23.03
N ASN A 526 28.74 72.99 23.92
CA ASN A 526 28.81 73.25 25.36
C ASN A 526 30.22 73.03 25.90
N LEU A 527 30.89 71.95 25.49
CA LEU A 527 32.28 71.66 25.87
C LEU A 527 33.23 72.77 25.41
N SER A 528 33.03 73.32 24.21
CA SER A 528 33.83 74.42 23.67
C SER A 528 33.62 75.72 24.45
N GLU A 529 32.37 76.03 24.83
CA GLU A 529 32.05 77.22 25.64
C GLU A 529 32.68 77.13 27.02
N HIS A 530 32.47 76.00 27.72
CA HIS A 530 33.07 75.77 29.05
C HIS A 530 34.60 75.72 28.99
N ALA A 531 35.20 75.27 27.89
CA ALA A 531 36.64 75.32 27.71
C ALA A 531 37.15 76.77 27.57
N GLY A 532 36.43 77.62 26.84
CA GLY A 532 36.74 79.05 26.72
C GLY A 532 36.62 79.81 28.04
N ASP A 533 35.62 79.49 28.87
CA ASP A 533 35.48 80.07 30.21
C ASP A 533 36.68 79.74 31.12
N LEU A 534 37.25 78.53 30.97
CA LEU A 534 38.44 78.13 31.72
C LEU A 534 39.72 78.88 31.28
N GLU A 535 39.78 79.42 30.06
CA GLU A 535 40.93 80.20 29.57
C GLU A 535 41.06 81.58 30.24
N VAL A 536 39.96 82.12 30.78
CA VAL A 536 39.91 83.45 31.41
C VAL A 536 40.19 83.39 32.92
N LEU A 537 40.44 82.20 33.47
CA LEU A 537 40.65 81.99 34.90
C LEU A 537 42.08 82.30 35.35
N GLY A 538 42.20 83.09 36.42
CA GLY A 538 43.50 83.50 36.98
C GLY A 538 43.55 83.62 38.50
N ASP A 539 42.46 83.35 39.22
CA ASP A 539 42.41 83.44 40.69
C ASP A 539 42.83 82.12 41.33
N ILE A 540 44.02 82.12 41.94
CA ILE A 540 44.61 80.96 42.62
C ILE A 540 43.80 80.52 43.85
N SER A 541 43.00 81.43 44.43
CA SER A 541 42.25 81.21 45.67
C SER A 541 41.14 80.15 45.51
N ILE A 542 40.65 79.92 44.29
CA ILE A 542 39.55 78.99 43.97
C ILE A 542 39.98 77.79 43.11
N ILE A 543 41.28 77.46 43.11
CA ILE A 543 41.88 76.41 42.26
C ILE A 543 41.29 74.98 42.46
N GLN A 544 40.74 74.67 43.64
CA GLN A 544 40.08 73.38 43.87
C GLN A 544 38.74 73.27 43.12
N GLU A 545 38.06 74.38 42.86
CA GLU A 545 36.84 74.42 42.06
C GLU A 545 37.18 74.24 40.58
N TYR A 546 38.22 74.93 40.09
CA TYR A 546 38.75 74.74 38.73
C TYR A 546 39.17 73.28 38.47
N ARG A 547 39.82 72.64 39.44
CA ARG A 547 40.18 71.21 39.35
C ARG A 547 38.94 70.32 39.19
N LYS A 548 37.86 70.62 39.92
CA LYS A 548 36.61 69.86 39.87
C LYS A 548 35.92 70.03 38.52
N GLU A 549 35.88 71.25 37.99
CA GLU A 549 35.32 71.57 36.67
C GLU A 549 36.12 70.92 35.55
N ALA A 550 37.45 71.01 35.57
CA ALA A 550 38.32 70.34 34.59
C ALA A 550 38.15 68.81 34.60
N LEU A 551 37.95 68.19 35.77
CA LEU A 551 37.65 66.76 35.88
C LEU A 551 36.28 66.40 35.29
N GLN A 552 35.27 67.26 35.47
CA GLN A 552 33.94 67.07 34.88
C GLN A 552 33.98 67.26 33.36
N LEU A 553 34.71 68.27 32.87
CA LEU A 553 34.95 68.51 31.46
C LEU A 553 35.62 67.29 30.81
N ARG A 554 36.68 66.77 31.41
CA ARG A 554 37.37 65.55 30.95
C ARG A 554 36.44 64.34 30.86
N LYS A 555 35.52 64.16 31.81
CA LYS A 555 34.52 63.07 31.76
C LYS A 555 33.55 63.25 30.59
N ARG A 556 33.09 64.48 30.35
CA ARG A 556 32.19 64.81 29.23
C ARG A 556 32.87 64.64 27.87
N VAL A 557 34.15 65.03 27.74
CA VAL A 557 34.96 64.78 26.54
C VAL A 557 35.05 63.29 26.25
N LYS A 558 35.42 62.46 27.24
CA LYS A 558 35.45 61.00 27.06
C LYS A 558 34.12 60.40 26.64
N ALA A 559 33.01 60.90 27.18
CA ALA A 559 31.67 60.44 26.78
C ALA A 559 31.35 60.81 25.32
N ALA A 560 31.75 62.01 24.88
CA ALA A 560 31.62 62.43 23.49
C ALA A 560 32.51 61.60 22.55
N GLU A 561 33.76 61.30 22.93
CA GLU A 561 34.67 60.42 22.17
C GLU A 561 34.06 59.03 21.96
N THR A 562 33.51 58.41 23.02
CA THR A 562 32.83 57.11 22.92
C THR A 562 31.62 57.17 22.00
N ALA A 563 30.82 58.24 22.07
CA ALA A 563 29.66 58.41 21.20
C ALA A 563 30.06 58.62 19.73
N ILE A 564 31.14 59.36 19.46
CA ILE A 564 31.71 59.54 18.12
C ILE A 564 32.25 58.22 17.56
N ALA A 565 32.94 57.43 18.39
CA ALA A 565 33.41 56.11 17.99
C ALA A 565 32.25 55.19 17.57
N TRP A 566 31.16 55.19 18.34
CA TRP A 566 29.94 54.45 17.97
C TRP A 566 29.29 54.96 16.68
N ILE A 567 29.21 56.30 16.49
CA ILE A 567 28.71 56.90 15.23
C ILE A 567 29.53 56.39 14.04
N ASN A 568 30.86 56.44 14.15
CA ASN A 568 31.76 56.00 13.10
C ASN A 568 31.62 54.51 12.79
N GLU A 569 31.43 53.67 13.82
CA GLU A 569 31.20 52.22 13.65
C GLU A 569 29.90 51.93 12.88
N VAL A 570 28.81 52.62 13.21
CA VAL A 570 27.52 52.47 12.52
C VAL A 570 27.63 52.94 11.07
N LEU A 571 28.20 54.13 10.84
CA LEU A 571 28.38 54.68 9.50
C LEU A 571 29.27 53.78 8.62
N TYR A 572 30.35 53.24 9.18
CA TYR A 572 31.23 52.31 8.46
C TYR A 572 30.51 51.02 8.08
N SER A 573 29.69 50.48 8.99
CA SER A 573 28.89 49.28 8.73
C SER A 573 27.87 49.51 7.61
N CYS A 574 27.30 50.71 7.51
CA CYS A 574 26.35 51.09 6.46
C CYS A 574 26.96 51.58 5.14
N HIS A 575 28.28 51.81 5.07
CA HIS A 575 28.98 52.23 3.84
C HIS A 575 29.68 51.07 3.11
N LEU A 576 29.83 49.92 3.76
CA LEU A 576 30.44 48.72 3.19
C LEU A 576 29.44 47.66 2.71
N GLY A 577 28.16 47.81 3.06
CA GLY A 577 27.04 47.14 2.40
C GLY A 577 26.33 48.15 1.52
#